data_AF-A0AAV1C7G0-F1
#
_entry.id   AF-A0AAV1C7G0-F1
#
_cell.length_a   1.000
_cell.length_b   1.000
_cell.length_c   1.000
_cell.angle_alpha   90.00
_cell.angle_beta   90.00
_cell.angle_gamma   90.00
#
_symmetry.space_group_name_H-M   'P 1'
#
loop_
_entity.id
_entity.type
_entity.pdbx_description
1 polymer ?
#
loop_
_entity_poly.entity_id
_entity_poly.type
_entity_poly.pdbx_seq_one_letter_code
_entity_poly.pdbx_strand_id
1 'polypeptide(L)'
;MIQTGKRKLLFVGFDSTSYPGLRGPTNLFGHPTDQLLSQLSSALSEWDSESAEPIKKIAFGHFPLSFSAASPSGTTLEDVFIEHGLSAYLCGHLHTRFGKNLKRHHQSGHRQSYFNNLIQFDANRPSNLKGCSNQVESEQQFWEMEMGDWRKSRSMRILAIDRGHISFTDIDFKLGANKPIILPTFPLDSRFTETSYHMHKCKSMNPLFYETIRALVFSASPVMSVVAGIYDSRSGNLVLVWESSLEKVESTSSRGDLYSAPWNYVVFEDTSPERYWLQIEATDSIGRSTLSELRPFSVNGLPAKLSWRWKEFVVMGCQWSALYYPIFWSLYFVFFLIVLAPKVLLSFSVKRYTFKHYSSRKGIKNFLAWTFTELYNVPFAWGCLVCYLFYLILAPWFFGRVFTDDTIWGYMTYRGWVLGPNELGKLDFLGFPDVMVVVIPHLVLVILPASLAIMAFAAERGLRRDYLLSITGKKEDDNQSESHAMNSRLKFLLLKRWIRKVLLVITLAIWWKHFKNCRALVKAYEMNPFIHFPIYSLTIPLLMAYTVYITGRT
;
A
#
# COMPACT_ATOMS: atom_id res chain seq x y z
N MET A 1 -8.13 -17.57 26.64
CA MET A 1 -7.33 -16.84 27.63
C MET A 1 -6.22 -17.75 28.13
N ILE A 2 -5.01 -17.23 28.32
CA ILE A 2 -3.92 -17.94 29.00
C ILE A 2 -3.62 -17.19 30.30
N GLN A 3 -3.83 -17.86 31.44
CA GLN A 3 -3.50 -17.32 32.74
C GLN A 3 -2.22 -17.96 33.26
N THR A 4 -1.24 -17.13 33.57
CA THR A 4 -0.05 -17.52 34.33
C THR A 4 -0.23 -17.03 35.76
N GLY A 5 0.52 -17.57 36.72
CA GLY A 5 0.42 -17.17 38.13
C GLY A 5 0.72 -15.69 38.45
N LYS A 6 1.08 -14.88 37.45
CA LYS A 6 1.38 -13.44 37.59
C LYS A 6 0.77 -12.54 36.51
N ARG A 7 0.13 -13.10 35.47
CA ARG A 7 -0.34 -12.36 34.27
C ARG A 7 -1.46 -13.08 33.55
N LYS A 8 -2.35 -12.31 32.95
CA LYS A 8 -3.39 -12.77 32.02
C LYS A 8 -3.09 -12.31 30.60
N LEU A 9 -3.14 -13.26 29.66
CA LEU A 9 -3.02 -13.03 28.22
C LEU A 9 -4.35 -13.35 27.54
N LEU A 10 -4.87 -12.40 26.77
CA LEU A 10 -6.08 -12.58 25.99
C LEU A 10 -5.72 -12.64 24.50
N PHE A 11 -6.20 -13.69 23.83
CA PHE A 11 -6.06 -13.87 22.39
C PHE A 11 -7.44 -13.89 21.78
N VAL A 12 -7.70 -13.02 20.81
CA VAL A 12 -8.99 -12.93 20.11
C VAL A 12 -8.75 -13.09 18.62
N GLY A 13 -9.35 -14.12 18.03
CA GLY A 13 -9.38 -14.34 16.60
C GLY A 13 -10.67 -13.82 16.01
N PHE A 14 -10.61 -13.18 14.85
CA PHE A 14 -11.81 -12.79 14.10
C PHE A 14 -11.62 -13.00 12.60
N ASP A 15 -12.75 -13.14 11.91
CA ASP A 15 -12.80 -13.24 10.45
C ASP A 15 -13.59 -12.07 9.89
N SER A 16 -12.91 -11.21 9.13
CA SER A 16 -13.51 -10.08 8.44
C SER A 16 -13.69 -10.33 6.94
N THR A 17 -13.61 -11.58 6.47
CA THR A 17 -13.94 -11.90 5.07
C THR A 17 -15.40 -11.61 4.78
N SER A 18 -15.69 -11.14 3.55
CA SER A 18 -17.07 -10.93 3.12
C SER A 18 -17.81 -12.27 3.06
N TYR A 19 -19.00 -12.35 3.64
CA TYR A 19 -19.90 -13.49 3.48
C TYR A 19 -21.24 -13.03 2.88
N PRO A 20 -21.66 -13.52 1.70
CA PRO A 20 -20.96 -14.48 0.84
C PRO A 20 -19.69 -13.89 0.18
N GLY A 21 -18.74 -14.77 -0.16
CA GLY A 21 -17.41 -14.40 -0.67
C GLY A 21 -17.44 -13.81 -2.09
N LEU A 22 -16.86 -12.63 -2.27
CA LEU A 22 -16.71 -12.00 -3.57
C LEU A 22 -15.70 -12.75 -4.46
N ARG A 23 -16.00 -12.84 -5.76
CA ARG A 23 -15.02 -13.33 -6.76
C ARG A 23 -13.91 -12.30 -6.97
N GLY A 24 -12.68 -12.80 -7.10
CA GLY A 24 -11.54 -11.97 -7.49
C GLY A 24 -11.69 -11.43 -8.92
N PRO A 25 -11.16 -10.24 -9.24
CA PRO A 25 -10.21 -9.45 -8.44
C PRO A 25 -10.83 -8.53 -7.37
N THR A 26 -12.15 -8.52 -7.16
CA THR A 26 -12.82 -7.63 -6.20
C THR A 26 -13.01 -8.27 -4.82
N ASN A 27 -11.99 -8.95 -4.31
CA ASN A 27 -11.99 -9.64 -3.01
C ASN A 27 -10.68 -9.41 -2.23
N LEU A 28 -10.23 -8.16 -2.28
CA LEU A 28 -8.94 -7.70 -1.78
C LEU A 28 -9.02 -7.19 -0.33
N PHE A 29 -10.18 -6.68 0.11
CA PHE A 29 -10.37 -6.08 1.43
C PHE A 29 -11.15 -6.99 2.38
N GLY A 30 -10.86 -6.85 3.68
CA GLY A 30 -11.75 -7.29 4.74
C GLY A 30 -12.97 -6.36 4.85
N HIS A 31 -14.14 -6.92 5.11
CA HIS A 31 -15.43 -6.26 5.24
C HIS A 31 -16.04 -6.53 6.63
N PRO A 32 -15.53 -5.88 7.70
CA PRO A 32 -16.09 -6.07 9.02
C PRO A 32 -17.52 -5.52 9.10
N THR A 33 -18.45 -6.30 9.66
CA THR A 33 -19.82 -5.87 9.92
C THR A 33 -19.93 -5.20 11.30
N ASP A 34 -20.95 -4.37 11.51
CA ASP A 34 -21.20 -3.76 12.83
C ASP A 34 -21.42 -4.83 13.92
N GLN A 35 -22.02 -5.96 13.54
CA GLN A 35 -22.16 -7.12 14.42
C GLN A 35 -20.80 -7.74 14.78
N LEU A 36 -19.91 -7.92 13.81
CA LEU A 36 -18.57 -8.46 14.07
C LEU A 36 -17.78 -7.52 14.99
N LEU A 37 -17.84 -6.20 14.75
CA LEU A 37 -17.14 -5.21 15.57
C LEU A 37 -17.69 -5.17 17.00
N SER A 38 -19.01 -5.29 17.19
CA SER A 38 -19.59 -5.35 18.54
C SER A 38 -19.25 -6.64 19.28
N GLN A 39 -19.24 -7.78 18.60
CA GLN A 39 -18.76 -9.06 19.17
C GLN A 39 -17.29 -9.00 19.55
N LEU A 40 -16.45 -8.41 18.68
CA LEU A 40 -15.03 -8.22 18.92
C LEU A 40 -14.78 -7.30 20.12
N SER A 41 -15.52 -6.19 20.20
CA SER A 41 -15.51 -5.27 21.34
C SER A 41 -15.87 -6.00 22.63
N SER A 42 -16.97 -6.77 22.63
CA SER A 42 -17.40 -7.56 23.79
C SER A 42 -16.35 -8.60 24.22
N ALA A 43 -15.72 -9.29 23.27
CA ALA A 43 -14.69 -10.28 23.54
C ALA A 43 -13.41 -9.64 24.11
N LEU A 44 -13.07 -8.43 23.67
CA LEU A 44 -11.93 -7.69 24.19
C LEU A 44 -12.18 -7.08 25.57
N SER A 45 -13.43 -6.76 25.92
CA SER A 45 -13.80 -6.19 27.22
C SER A 45 -14.21 -7.20 28.28
N GLU A 46 -14.47 -8.46 27.91
CA GLU A 46 -15.04 -9.50 28.78
C GLU A 46 -14.38 -9.61 30.16
N TRP A 47 -13.07 -9.36 30.24
CA TRP A 47 -12.27 -9.59 31.45
C TRP A 47 -11.72 -8.30 32.09
N ASP A 48 -12.12 -7.13 31.59
CA ASP A 48 -11.59 -5.84 32.05
C ASP A 48 -12.04 -5.51 33.48
N SER A 49 -13.23 -5.96 33.89
CA SER A 49 -13.81 -5.73 35.23
C SER A 49 -13.27 -6.69 36.31
N GLU A 50 -12.76 -7.86 35.92
CA GLU A 50 -12.40 -8.95 36.84
C GLU A 50 -10.90 -9.01 37.19
N SER A 51 -10.09 -8.09 36.66
CA SER A 51 -8.64 -8.17 36.76
C SER A 51 -8.04 -6.98 37.50
N ALA A 52 -7.53 -7.22 38.70
CA ALA A 52 -6.64 -6.29 39.39
C ALA A 52 -5.27 -6.16 38.67
N GLU A 53 -4.90 -7.13 37.82
CA GLU A 53 -3.67 -7.13 37.02
C GLU A 53 -3.94 -6.72 35.57
N PRO A 54 -3.02 -5.99 34.91
CA PRO A 54 -3.18 -5.59 33.51
C PRO A 54 -3.20 -6.80 32.57
N ILE A 55 -4.24 -6.90 31.75
CA ILE A 55 -4.40 -7.94 30.72
C ILE A 55 -3.69 -7.51 29.45
N LYS A 56 -2.77 -8.33 28.94
CA LYS A 56 -2.18 -8.13 27.62
C LYS A 56 -3.10 -8.75 26.56
N LYS A 57 -3.66 -7.92 25.67
CA LYS A 57 -4.60 -8.31 24.62
C LYS A 57 -3.90 -8.40 23.26
N ILE A 58 -4.08 -9.52 22.56
CA ILE A 58 -3.54 -9.79 21.22
C ILE A 58 -4.69 -10.24 20.32
N ALA A 59 -4.85 -9.58 19.18
CA ALA A 59 -5.84 -9.95 18.19
C ALA A 59 -5.16 -10.56 16.96
N PHE A 60 -5.85 -11.47 16.28
CA PHE A 60 -5.38 -12.01 15.01
C PHE A 60 -6.52 -12.11 13.99
N GLY A 61 -6.21 -11.74 12.76
CA GLY A 61 -7.17 -11.66 11.65
C GLY A 61 -6.48 -11.84 10.31
N HIS A 62 -7.26 -11.96 9.23
CA HIS A 62 -6.69 -12.24 7.92
C HIS A 62 -6.07 -11.00 7.25
N PHE A 63 -6.74 -9.85 7.27
CA PHE A 63 -6.36 -8.66 6.50
C PHE A 63 -5.60 -7.64 7.34
N PRO A 64 -4.61 -6.93 6.77
CA PRO A 64 -4.06 -5.75 7.41
C PRO A 64 -5.11 -4.64 7.42
N LEU A 65 -4.98 -3.69 8.33
CA LEU A 65 -5.91 -2.58 8.52
C LEU A 65 -5.97 -1.65 7.29
N SER A 66 -4.85 -1.49 6.57
CA SER A 66 -4.79 -0.79 5.28
C SER A 66 -5.61 -1.43 4.17
N PHE A 67 -5.93 -2.73 4.30
CA PHE A 67 -6.82 -3.49 3.44
C PHE A 67 -8.06 -3.97 4.20
N SER A 68 -8.57 -3.15 5.12
CA SER A 68 -9.89 -3.31 5.72
C SER A 68 -10.81 -2.14 5.36
N ALA A 69 -12.05 -2.46 4.99
CA ALA A 69 -13.11 -1.48 4.87
C ALA A 69 -13.60 -1.04 6.27
N ALA A 70 -14.25 0.12 6.32
CA ALA A 70 -15.06 0.50 7.46
C ALA A 70 -16.38 -0.27 7.44
N SER A 71 -16.98 -0.49 8.60
CA SER A 71 -18.31 -1.07 8.69
C SER A 71 -19.38 -0.11 8.14
N PRO A 72 -20.63 -0.55 7.95
CA PRO A 72 -21.72 0.31 7.48
C PRO A 72 -21.97 1.55 8.36
N SER A 73 -21.71 1.46 9.67
CA SER A 73 -21.78 2.60 10.60
C SER A 73 -20.57 3.55 10.51
N GLY A 74 -19.51 3.16 9.81
CA GLY A 74 -18.27 3.93 9.65
C GLY A 74 -17.18 3.59 10.65
N THR A 75 -17.43 2.68 11.60
CA THR A 75 -16.42 2.22 12.57
C THR A 75 -15.40 1.30 11.90
N THR A 76 -14.14 1.45 12.27
CA THR A 76 -13.05 0.61 11.76
C THR A 76 -12.54 -0.36 12.82
N LEU A 77 -11.81 -1.40 12.39
CA LEU A 77 -11.09 -2.30 13.31
C LEU A 77 -10.04 -1.53 14.13
N GLU A 78 -9.42 -0.51 13.53
CA GLU A 78 -8.45 0.35 14.23
C GLU A 78 -9.10 1.05 15.44
N ASP A 79 -10.32 1.57 15.28
CA ASP A 79 -11.05 2.24 16.36
C ASP A 79 -11.30 1.28 17.54
N VAL A 80 -11.78 0.06 17.27
CA VAL A 80 -12.03 -0.97 18.29
C VAL A 80 -10.73 -1.38 18.98
N PHE A 81 -9.63 -1.56 18.24
CA PHE A 81 -8.35 -1.95 18.83
C PHE A 81 -7.74 -0.88 19.72
N ILE A 82 -7.89 0.40 19.34
CA ILE A 82 -7.46 1.53 20.16
C ILE A 82 -8.33 1.64 21.42
N GLU A 83 -9.65 1.56 21.27
CA GLU A 83 -10.61 1.65 22.39
C GLU A 83 -10.31 0.62 23.48
N HIS A 84 -10.02 -0.62 23.09
CA HIS A 84 -9.80 -1.73 24.04
C HIS A 84 -8.34 -1.89 24.50
N GLY A 85 -7.43 -1.00 24.09
CA GLY A 85 -6.02 -1.03 24.50
C GLY A 85 -5.27 -2.28 24.04
N LEU A 86 -5.43 -2.65 22.77
CA LEU A 86 -4.73 -3.79 22.18
C LEU A 86 -3.20 -3.60 22.28
N SER A 87 -2.43 -4.68 22.44
CA SER A 87 -0.96 -4.59 22.38
C SER A 87 -0.41 -4.92 21.00
N ALA A 88 -0.96 -5.97 20.37
CA ALA A 88 -0.53 -6.41 19.06
C ALA A 88 -1.71 -6.95 18.24
N TYR A 89 -1.74 -6.58 16.96
CA TYR A 89 -2.59 -7.18 15.94
C TYR A 89 -1.73 -7.98 14.96
N LEU A 90 -1.99 -9.28 14.86
CA LEU A 90 -1.31 -10.19 13.95
C LEU A 90 -2.18 -10.41 12.70
N CYS A 91 -1.70 -9.96 11.54
CA CYS A 91 -2.43 -10.05 10.28
C CYS A 91 -1.67 -10.87 9.22
N GLY A 92 -2.36 -11.20 8.13
CA GLY A 92 -1.80 -11.83 6.94
C GLY A 92 -2.28 -11.11 5.67
N HIS A 93 -2.49 -11.84 4.57
CA HIS A 93 -2.98 -11.37 3.26
C HIS A 93 -1.92 -10.89 2.26
N LEU A 94 -0.99 -10.01 2.66
CA LEU A 94 0.08 -9.51 1.79
C LEU A 94 1.28 -10.45 1.71
N HIS A 95 1.45 -11.32 2.72
CA HIS A 95 2.53 -12.29 2.83
C HIS A 95 3.89 -11.56 2.76
N THR A 96 4.94 -12.21 2.23
CA THR A 96 6.27 -11.56 2.05
C THR A 96 6.43 -10.84 0.71
N ARG A 97 5.34 -10.51 0.00
CA ARG A 97 5.43 -10.02 -1.40
C ARG A 97 5.95 -8.58 -1.50
N PHE A 98 5.67 -7.77 -0.47
CA PHE A 98 5.92 -6.33 -0.51
C PHE A 98 7.13 -5.89 0.34
N GLY A 99 7.69 -6.79 1.13
CA GLY A 99 8.84 -6.51 1.98
C GLY A 99 8.91 -7.45 3.16
N LYS A 100 9.85 -7.17 4.08
CA LYS A 100 9.96 -7.87 5.37
C LYS A 100 9.49 -6.98 6.53
N ASN A 101 9.39 -5.66 6.32
CA ASN A 101 9.00 -4.69 7.35
C ASN A 101 7.54 -4.26 7.20
N LEU A 102 6.63 -5.22 7.09
CA LEU A 102 5.19 -4.97 7.02
C LEU A 102 4.62 -4.87 8.45
N LYS A 103 4.98 -3.78 9.12
CA LYS A 103 4.68 -3.51 10.53
C LYS A 103 4.30 -2.05 10.67
N ARG A 104 3.22 -1.75 11.36
CA ARG A 104 2.71 -0.38 11.54
C ARG A 104 2.34 -0.13 12.99
N HIS A 105 2.77 1.01 13.51
CA HIS A 105 2.38 1.48 14.83
C HIS A 105 1.14 2.36 14.73
N HIS A 106 0.14 2.06 15.55
CA HIS A 106 -1.11 2.80 15.69
C HIS A 106 -1.17 3.45 17.05
N GLN A 107 -1.70 4.68 17.12
CA GLN A 107 -1.75 5.48 18.35
C GLN A 107 -3.04 6.31 18.38
N SER A 108 -3.70 6.39 19.53
CA SER A 108 -4.88 7.23 19.74
C SER A 108 -4.49 8.71 19.58
N GLY A 109 -5.15 9.43 18.67
CA GLY A 109 -4.87 10.84 18.43
C GLY A 109 -6.11 11.71 18.55
N HIS A 110 -6.30 12.36 19.71
CA HIS A 110 -7.38 13.34 19.90
C HIS A 110 -7.18 14.68 19.14
N ARG A 111 -6.05 14.87 18.42
CA ARG A 111 -5.77 16.07 17.61
C ARG A 111 -5.02 15.74 16.31
N GLN A 112 -5.49 14.77 15.53
CA GLN A 112 -4.88 14.48 14.23
C GLN A 112 -5.62 15.17 13.08
N SER A 113 -4.86 15.79 12.17
CA SER A 113 -5.37 16.20 10.85
C SER A 113 -5.86 14.96 10.09
N TYR A 114 -7.03 15.05 9.46
CA TYR A 114 -7.64 13.99 8.64
C TYR A 114 -6.65 13.32 7.67
N PHE A 115 -5.73 14.10 7.08
CA PHE A 115 -4.68 13.60 6.18
C PHE A 115 -3.68 12.65 6.84
N ASN A 116 -3.33 12.89 8.10
CA ASN A 116 -2.39 12.04 8.82
C ASN A 116 -3.01 10.69 9.19
N ASN A 117 -4.34 10.55 9.18
CA ASN A 117 -4.99 9.25 9.38
C ASN A 117 -5.02 8.44 8.07
N LEU A 118 -5.03 9.12 6.92
CA LEU A 118 -5.05 8.49 5.59
C LEU A 118 -3.69 7.97 5.13
N ILE A 119 -2.61 8.73 5.42
CA ILE A 119 -1.25 8.41 4.96
C ILE A 119 -0.29 8.50 6.14
N GLN A 120 0.46 7.43 6.35
CA GLN A 120 1.55 7.33 7.30
C GLN A 120 2.86 7.07 6.54
N PHE A 121 3.83 7.98 6.66
CA PHE A 121 5.09 7.88 5.91
C PHE A 121 6.12 6.96 6.57
N ASP A 122 6.08 6.83 7.89
CA ASP A 122 7.02 6.04 8.69
C ASP A 122 6.27 4.98 9.51
N ALA A 123 6.91 3.83 9.73
CA ALA A 123 6.27 2.70 10.41
C ALA A 123 5.93 3.00 11.87
N ASN A 124 6.72 3.85 12.52
CA ASN A 124 6.44 4.43 13.81
C ASN A 124 6.43 5.96 13.73
N ARG A 125 5.65 6.58 14.60
CA ARG A 125 5.61 8.04 14.75
C ARG A 125 6.39 8.40 16.01
N PRO A 126 7.32 9.37 15.94
CA PRO A 126 8.01 9.83 17.14
C PRO A 126 6.97 10.49 18.07
N SER A 127 6.72 9.86 19.21
CA SER A 127 5.98 10.48 20.30
C SER A 127 6.86 11.57 20.91
N ASN A 128 6.40 12.82 20.91
CA ASN A 128 7.04 13.90 21.66
C ASN A 128 6.75 13.76 23.17
N LEU A 129 7.01 12.60 23.77
CA LEU A 129 6.93 12.47 25.22
C LEU A 129 8.18 13.11 25.84
N LYS A 130 8.05 14.39 26.19
CA LYS A 130 9.00 15.07 27.08
C LYS A 130 8.56 14.84 28.53
N GLY A 131 9.23 13.92 29.20
CA GLY A 131 9.19 13.78 30.66
C GLY A 131 8.04 12.95 31.23
N CYS A 132 8.26 12.41 32.44
CA CYS A 132 7.24 11.78 33.27
C CYS A 132 6.37 12.87 33.91
N SER A 133 5.26 13.26 33.28
CA SER A 133 4.23 14.06 33.95
C SER A 133 3.09 13.14 34.43
N ASN A 134 2.66 13.33 35.67
CA ASN A 134 1.71 12.44 36.37
C ASN A 134 0.25 12.50 35.86
N GLN A 135 -0.02 13.21 34.76
CA GLN A 135 -1.38 13.49 34.26
C GLN A 135 -1.55 13.24 32.75
N VAL A 136 -0.75 12.37 32.14
CA VAL A 136 -1.00 11.96 30.75
C VAL A 136 -1.92 10.75 30.78
N GLU A 137 -3.18 10.93 30.40
CA GLU A 137 -4.08 9.84 30.02
C GLU A 137 -3.32 8.93 29.05
N SER A 138 -3.28 7.62 29.32
CA SER A 138 -2.49 6.70 28.52
C SER A 138 -3.01 6.69 27.09
N GLU A 139 -2.28 7.32 26.18
CA GLU A 139 -2.54 7.20 24.75
C GLU A 139 -2.47 5.70 24.39
N GLN A 140 -3.61 5.17 23.96
CA GLN A 140 -3.70 3.76 23.59
C GLN A 140 -2.97 3.55 22.27
N GLN A 141 -2.20 2.48 22.19
CA GLN A 141 -1.35 2.19 21.03
C GLN A 141 -1.18 0.70 20.86
N PHE A 142 -0.98 0.27 19.62
CA PHE A 142 -0.72 -1.13 19.30
C PHE A 142 0.14 -1.27 18.06
N TRP A 143 0.77 -2.44 17.94
CA TRP A 143 1.52 -2.81 16.74
C TRP A 143 0.70 -3.74 15.86
N GLU A 144 0.46 -3.30 14.63
CA GLU A 144 0.03 -4.15 13.53
C GLU A 144 1.26 -4.84 12.91
N MET A 145 1.15 -6.15 12.72
CA MET A 145 2.26 -7.00 12.31
C MET A 145 1.79 -8.06 11.30
N GLU A 146 2.08 -7.82 10.03
CA GLU A 146 1.83 -8.78 8.94
C GLU A 146 2.78 -9.98 9.05
N MET A 147 2.25 -11.17 8.78
CA MET A 147 2.95 -12.44 8.80
C MET A 147 3.33 -12.92 7.39
N GLY A 148 4.47 -13.60 7.29
CA GLY A 148 4.92 -14.24 6.06
C GLY A 148 4.12 -15.51 5.71
N ASP A 149 4.38 -16.07 4.52
CA ASP A 149 3.70 -17.27 4.04
C ASP A 149 4.49 -18.55 4.34
N TRP A 150 3.85 -19.53 4.98
CA TRP A 150 4.47 -20.84 5.10
C TRP A 150 4.50 -21.61 3.77
N ARG A 151 3.45 -21.50 2.94
CA ARG A 151 3.28 -22.36 1.76
C ARG A 151 4.31 -22.06 0.67
N LYS A 152 4.52 -20.79 0.33
CA LYS A 152 5.45 -20.39 -0.75
C LYS A 152 6.75 -19.78 -0.25
N SER A 153 6.70 -18.89 0.74
CA SER A 153 7.91 -18.19 1.21
C SER A 153 8.63 -18.93 2.34
N ARG A 154 8.02 -19.99 2.91
CA ARG A 154 8.56 -20.76 4.04
C ARG A 154 8.99 -19.85 5.19
N SER A 155 8.18 -18.83 5.45
CA SER A 155 8.47 -17.82 6.46
C SER A 155 7.64 -18.08 7.72
N MET A 156 8.23 -17.86 8.88
CA MET A 156 7.60 -18.05 10.18
C MET A 156 8.03 -16.94 11.14
N ARG A 157 7.12 -16.46 11.98
CA ARG A 157 7.44 -15.56 13.09
C ARG A 157 7.35 -16.34 14.40
N ILE A 158 8.34 -16.20 15.27
CA ILE A 158 8.23 -16.61 16.66
C ILE A 158 8.04 -15.34 17.49
N LEU A 159 6.99 -15.32 18.30
CA LEU A 159 6.67 -14.23 19.21
C LEU A 159 6.83 -14.74 20.64
N ALA A 160 7.58 -14.00 21.46
CA ALA A 160 7.77 -14.28 22.89
C ALA A 160 7.23 -13.12 23.72
N ILE A 161 6.49 -13.47 24.78
CA ILE A 161 5.98 -12.51 25.77
C ILE A 161 6.80 -12.71 27.04
N ASP A 162 7.80 -11.86 27.23
CA ASP A 162 8.67 -11.90 28.38
C ASP A 162 8.27 -10.79 29.35
N ARG A 163 7.71 -11.20 30.49
CA ARG A 163 7.21 -10.27 31.52
C ARG A 163 6.39 -9.13 30.91
N GLY A 164 5.48 -9.50 30.00
CA GLY A 164 4.50 -8.62 29.37
C GLY A 164 5.04 -7.80 28.20
N HIS A 165 6.33 -7.86 27.92
CA HIS A 165 6.91 -7.25 26.74
C HIS A 165 6.89 -8.24 25.59
N ILE A 166 6.48 -7.75 24.42
CA ILE A 166 6.43 -8.55 23.20
C ILE A 166 7.77 -8.40 22.48
N SER A 167 8.40 -9.53 22.18
CA SER A 167 9.57 -9.63 21.31
C SER A 167 9.27 -10.65 20.22
N PHE A 168 9.88 -10.51 19.05
CA PHE A 168 9.66 -11.46 17.96
C PHE A 168 10.91 -11.59 17.09
N THR A 169 10.97 -12.68 16.32
CA THR A 169 11.97 -12.90 15.27
C THR A 169 11.28 -13.48 14.04
N ASP A 170 11.67 -12.98 12.86
CA ASP A 170 11.16 -13.41 11.57
C ASP A 170 12.17 -14.37 10.90
N ILE A 171 11.74 -15.58 10.60
CA ILE A 171 12.59 -16.68 10.12
C ILE A 171 12.22 -17.00 8.67
N ASP A 172 13.24 -17.15 7.82
CA ASP A 172 13.10 -17.58 6.43
C ASP A 172 13.76 -18.96 6.24
N PHE A 173 12.93 -19.99 6.06
CA PHE A 173 13.39 -21.36 5.86
C PHE A 173 13.70 -21.72 4.39
N LYS A 174 13.76 -20.75 3.47
CA LYS A 174 14.13 -21.02 2.06
C LYS A 174 15.46 -21.76 1.91
N LEU A 175 16.41 -21.51 2.81
CA LEU A 175 17.73 -22.14 2.80
C LEU A 175 17.83 -23.36 3.75
N GLY A 176 16.69 -23.83 4.29
CA GLY A 176 16.59 -24.99 5.19
C GLY A 176 16.50 -24.63 6.68
N ALA A 177 16.12 -25.61 7.51
CA ALA A 177 15.91 -25.49 8.96
C ALA A 177 17.13 -25.91 9.79
N ASN A 178 18.34 -25.77 9.23
CA ASN A 178 19.55 -26.36 9.81
C ASN A 178 20.29 -25.42 10.77
N LYS A 179 19.82 -24.18 10.96
CA LYS A 179 20.49 -23.17 11.79
C LYS A 179 19.73 -22.99 13.11
N PRO A 180 20.44 -22.80 14.24
CA PRO A 180 19.82 -22.31 15.46
C PRO A 180 18.98 -21.06 15.21
N ILE A 181 17.81 -21.02 15.84
CA ILE A 181 16.92 -19.87 15.83
C ILE A 181 17.14 -19.13 17.13
N ILE A 182 17.51 -17.85 17.03
CA ILE A 182 17.78 -17.00 18.18
C ILE A 182 16.68 -15.94 18.25
N LEU A 183 15.96 -15.92 19.37
CA LEU A 183 14.95 -14.92 19.69
C LEU A 183 15.38 -14.18 20.95
N PRO A 184 16.05 -13.03 20.81
CA PRO A 184 16.45 -12.25 21.98
C PRO A 184 15.20 -11.58 22.59
N THR A 185 14.90 -11.85 23.87
CA THR A 185 13.69 -11.36 24.55
C THR A 185 13.90 -10.02 25.27
N PHE A 186 15.13 -9.76 25.74
CA PHE A 186 15.51 -8.48 26.36
C PHE A 186 17.01 -8.22 26.21
N PRO A 187 17.48 -6.96 26.00
CA PRO A 187 16.71 -5.72 25.83
C PRO A 187 15.90 -5.69 24.53
N LEU A 188 14.75 -5.02 24.52
CA LEU A 188 13.85 -4.97 23.35
C LEU A 188 14.47 -4.19 22.18
N ASP A 189 14.03 -4.52 20.96
CA ASP A 189 14.37 -3.77 19.76
C ASP A 189 13.72 -2.38 19.83
N SER A 190 14.54 -1.32 19.92
CA SER A 190 14.05 0.05 20.08
C SER A 190 13.16 0.50 18.92
N ARG A 191 13.21 -0.14 17.75
CA ARG A 191 12.33 0.20 16.61
C ARG A 191 10.89 -0.23 16.83
N PHE A 192 10.66 -1.26 17.66
CA PHE A 192 9.36 -1.89 17.90
C PHE A 192 8.88 -1.73 19.35
N THR A 193 9.62 -0.98 20.18
CA THR A 193 9.24 -0.76 21.57
C THR A 193 7.92 0.02 21.65
N GLU A 194 6.93 -0.54 22.35
CA GLU A 194 5.72 0.19 22.73
C GLU A 194 6.12 1.38 23.61
N THR A 195 5.60 2.58 23.32
CA THR A 195 5.85 3.81 24.11
C THR A 195 5.40 3.68 25.58
N SER A 196 4.57 2.68 25.88
CA SER A 196 4.18 2.26 27.23
C SER A 196 5.41 1.90 28.07
N TYR A 197 6.50 1.46 27.45
CA TYR A 197 7.80 1.22 28.09
C TYR A 197 8.35 2.47 28.82
N HIS A 198 8.14 3.67 28.27
CA HIS A 198 8.53 4.92 28.93
C HIS A 198 7.60 5.26 30.11
N MET A 199 6.30 5.04 29.96
CA MET A 199 5.31 5.24 31.04
C MET A 199 5.48 4.23 32.19
N HIS A 200 5.91 3.00 31.90
CA HIS A 200 6.22 1.97 32.88
C HIS A 200 7.55 2.22 33.61
N LYS A 201 8.53 2.95 33.02
CA LYS A 201 9.70 3.47 33.75
C LYS A 201 9.28 4.53 34.77
N CYS A 202 8.28 5.36 34.46
CA CYS A 202 7.71 6.35 35.39
C CYS A 202 6.88 5.71 36.52
N LYS A 203 6.24 4.56 36.27
CA LYS A 203 5.49 3.78 37.28
C LYS A 203 6.37 2.64 37.83
N SER A 204 7.30 2.98 38.73
CA SER A 204 8.06 2.09 39.63
C SER A 204 8.05 0.60 39.23
N MET A 205 8.94 0.21 38.31
CA MET A 205 9.10 -1.18 37.89
C MET A 205 10.17 -1.89 38.74
N ASN A 206 10.04 -3.21 38.88
CA ASN A 206 10.99 -4.05 39.62
C ASN A 206 12.39 -4.02 38.95
N PRO A 207 13.44 -3.50 39.62
CA PRO A 207 14.79 -3.32 39.05
C PRO A 207 15.37 -4.58 38.40
N LEU A 208 15.01 -5.75 38.95
CA LEU A 208 15.39 -7.09 38.50
C LEU A 208 15.08 -7.39 37.03
N PHE A 209 14.19 -6.64 36.37
CA PHE A 209 13.91 -6.84 34.94
C PHE A 209 15.06 -6.39 34.03
N TYR A 210 15.72 -5.29 34.40
CA TYR A 210 16.75 -4.65 33.59
C TYR A 210 18.13 -5.26 33.79
N GLU A 211 18.30 -6.10 34.82
CA GLU A 211 19.59 -6.65 35.23
C GLU A 211 20.09 -7.79 34.36
N THR A 212 19.25 -8.37 33.48
CA THR A 212 19.64 -9.53 32.67
C THR A 212 19.28 -9.38 31.19
N ILE A 213 20.27 -9.63 30.33
CA ILE A 213 20.05 -9.90 28.90
C ILE A 213 19.49 -11.31 28.79
N ARG A 214 18.46 -11.50 27.96
CA ARG A 214 17.74 -12.77 27.83
C ARG A 214 17.45 -13.11 26.38
N ALA A 215 17.56 -14.39 26.05
CA ALA A 215 17.26 -14.91 24.72
C ALA A 215 16.76 -16.34 24.77
N LEU A 216 15.85 -16.68 23.86
CA LEU A 216 15.46 -18.05 23.58
C LEU A 216 16.26 -18.55 22.38
N VAL A 217 16.88 -19.72 22.52
CA VAL A 217 17.68 -20.34 21.46
C VAL A 217 17.12 -21.70 21.15
N PHE A 218 16.60 -21.90 19.94
CA PHE A 218 16.06 -23.18 19.49
C PHE A 218 17.03 -23.81 18.49
N SER A 219 17.49 -25.02 18.77
CA SER A 219 18.34 -25.78 17.84
C SER A 219 17.91 -27.23 17.80
N ALA A 220 18.10 -27.88 16.63
CA ALA A 220 17.89 -29.32 16.48
C ALA A 220 18.98 -30.14 17.19
N SER A 221 20.10 -29.52 17.55
CA SER A 221 21.23 -30.14 18.23
C SER A 221 21.52 -29.38 19.53
N PRO A 222 22.08 -30.04 20.57
CA PRO A 222 22.41 -29.38 21.82
C PRO A 222 23.25 -28.11 21.61
N VAL A 223 22.83 -27.01 22.22
CA VAL A 223 23.52 -25.71 22.15
C VAL A 223 24.69 -25.73 23.13
N MET A 224 25.89 -25.45 22.62
CA MET A 224 27.15 -25.49 23.39
C MET A 224 27.52 -24.13 23.97
N SER A 225 27.36 -23.07 23.18
CA SER A 225 27.62 -21.71 23.66
C SER A 225 26.61 -20.72 23.09
N VAL A 226 26.28 -19.72 23.90
CA VAL A 226 25.50 -18.57 23.47
C VAL A 226 26.23 -17.34 23.99
N VAL A 227 26.56 -16.41 23.10
CA VAL A 227 27.36 -15.21 23.41
C VAL A 227 26.57 -13.98 22.98
N ALA A 228 26.42 -13.01 23.87
CA ALA A 228 25.81 -11.71 23.56
C ALA A 228 26.90 -10.65 23.40
N GLY A 229 26.90 -9.96 22.26
CA GLY A 229 27.77 -8.82 21.97
C GLY A 229 26.97 -7.53 21.84
N ILE A 230 27.48 -6.45 22.43
CA ILE A 230 26.93 -5.09 22.31
C ILE A 230 27.92 -4.21 21.56
N TYR A 231 27.41 -3.49 20.57
CA TYR A 231 28.17 -2.61 19.70
C TYR A 231 27.74 -1.14 19.89
N ASP A 232 28.70 -0.21 19.89
CA ASP A 232 28.46 1.24 19.89
C ASP A 232 28.62 1.78 18.46
N SER A 233 27.62 2.55 17.99
CA SER A 233 27.59 3.16 16.66
C SER A 233 28.12 4.60 16.61
N ARG A 234 28.51 5.20 17.75
CA ARG A 234 28.92 6.62 17.85
C ARG A 234 30.03 7.02 16.87
N SER A 235 30.97 6.12 16.58
CA SER A 235 32.11 6.39 15.70
C SER A 235 31.77 6.35 14.20
N GLY A 236 30.52 6.01 13.85
CA GLY A 236 30.11 5.68 12.47
C GLY A 236 30.38 4.22 12.11
N ASN A 237 31.28 3.54 12.84
CA ASN A 237 31.49 2.09 12.77
C ASN A 237 30.94 1.42 14.04
N LEU A 238 30.49 0.17 13.88
CA LEU A 238 30.06 -0.67 15.00
C LEU A 238 31.28 -1.23 15.74
N VAL A 239 31.56 -0.70 16.92
CA VAL A 239 32.67 -1.16 17.78
C VAL A 239 32.11 -2.00 18.91
N LEU A 240 32.63 -3.22 19.10
CA LEU A 240 32.24 -4.09 20.21
C LEU A 240 32.70 -3.45 21.54
N VAL A 241 31.75 -3.17 22.42
CA VAL A 241 32.00 -2.52 23.73
C VAL A 241 31.74 -3.43 24.91
N TRP A 242 30.97 -4.51 24.70
CA TRP A 242 30.68 -5.49 25.74
C TRP A 242 30.37 -6.84 25.10
N GLU A 243 30.84 -7.91 25.74
CA GLU A 243 30.60 -9.29 25.33
C GLU A 243 30.46 -10.16 26.59
N SER A 244 29.51 -11.10 26.59
CA SER A 244 29.35 -12.07 27.69
C SER A 244 28.68 -13.35 27.21
N SER A 245 29.07 -14.47 27.83
CA SER A 245 28.39 -15.76 27.65
C SER A 245 27.08 -15.80 28.41
N LEU A 246 26.01 -16.21 27.75
CA LEU A 246 24.70 -16.42 28.35
C LEU A 246 24.60 -17.85 28.90
N GLU A 247 24.16 -17.98 30.15
CA GLU A 247 23.97 -19.27 30.82
C GLU A 247 22.52 -19.73 30.65
N LYS A 248 22.33 -21.06 30.52
CA LYS A 248 20.99 -21.63 30.44
C LYS A 248 20.30 -21.52 31.79
N VAL A 249 19.11 -20.94 31.81
CA VAL A 249 18.30 -20.82 33.02
C VAL A 249 17.67 -22.18 33.33
N GLU A 250 18.23 -22.89 34.29
CA GLU A 250 17.65 -24.15 34.77
C GLU A 250 16.41 -23.88 35.61
N SER A 251 15.25 -24.36 35.16
CA SER A 251 14.06 -24.40 36.00
C SER A 251 13.35 -25.75 35.87
N THR A 252 12.92 -26.29 37.02
CA THR A 252 12.27 -27.61 37.13
C THR A 252 10.94 -27.71 36.39
N SER A 253 10.36 -26.57 35.98
CA SER A 253 9.07 -26.46 35.30
C SER A 253 9.13 -26.00 33.85
N SER A 254 10.30 -25.55 33.34
CA SER A 254 10.44 -25.06 31.97
C SER A 254 11.12 -26.07 31.05
N ARG A 255 10.43 -26.47 29.98
CA ARG A 255 11.03 -27.19 28.83
C ARG A 255 11.78 -26.26 27.87
N GLY A 256 12.05 -25.01 28.26
CA GLY A 256 12.53 -23.95 27.37
C GLY A 256 14.04 -23.75 27.43
N ASP A 257 14.64 -23.52 26.28
CA ASP A 257 16.04 -23.13 26.11
C ASP A 257 16.22 -21.61 26.29
N LEU A 258 15.93 -21.12 27.50
CA LEU A 258 16.12 -19.73 27.90
C LEU A 258 17.55 -19.52 28.40
N TYR A 259 18.23 -18.54 27.83
CA TYR A 259 19.60 -18.15 28.17
C TYR A 259 19.61 -16.73 28.74
N SER A 260 20.39 -16.50 29.79
CA SER A 260 20.51 -15.19 30.43
C SER A 260 21.90 -14.86 30.95
N ALA A 261 22.24 -13.58 30.98
CA ALA A 261 23.49 -13.07 31.54
C ALA A 261 23.22 -11.74 32.27
N PRO A 262 23.83 -11.54 33.45
CA PRO A 262 23.77 -10.27 34.14
C PRO A 262 24.57 -9.21 33.37
N TRP A 263 24.07 -7.97 33.38
CA TRP A 263 24.75 -6.82 32.77
C TRP A 263 24.42 -5.53 33.53
N ASN A 264 25.30 -4.53 33.43
CA ASN A 264 25.06 -3.21 33.98
C ASN A 264 24.38 -2.31 32.95
N TYR A 265 23.05 -2.33 32.92
CA TYR A 265 22.24 -1.57 31.96
C TYR A 265 22.44 -0.05 32.04
N VAL A 266 22.85 0.49 33.19
CA VAL A 266 23.02 1.94 33.42
C VAL A 266 24.09 2.54 32.51
N VAL A 267 25.12 1.75 32.15
CA VAL A 267 26.20 2.17 31.24
C VAL A 267 25.68 2.39 29.81
N PHE A 268 24.56 1.76 29.46
CA PHE A 268 23.96 1.79 28.14
C PHE A 268 22.75 2.74 28.04
N GLU A 269 22.53 3.59 29.05
CA GLU A 269 21.54 4.67 28.96
C GLU A 269 22.06 5.81 28.07
N ASP A 270 21.29 6.18 27.05
CA ASP A 270 21.64 7.25 26.11
C ASP A 270 20.37 7.94 25.58
N THR A 271 20.51 9.19 25.13
CA THR A 271 19.41 9.96 24.54
C THR A 271 19.08 9.50 23.12
N SER A 272 20.02 8.85 22.43
CA SER A 272 19.82 8.26 21.11
C SER A 272 19.35 6.81 21.20
N PRO A 273 18.18 6.45 20.64
CA PRO A 273 17.65 5.09 20.64
C PRO A 273 18.37 4.11 19.71
N GLU A 274 19.31 4.59 18.89
CA GLU A 274 20.02 3.82 17.84
C GLU A 274 21.53 3.72 18.11
N ARG A 275 22.00 4.16 19.29
CA ARG A 275 23.42 4.17 19.62
C ARG A 275 23.97 2.75 19.85
N TYR A 276 23.29 1.97 20.70
CA TYR A 276 23.76 0.64 21.08
C TYR A 276 22.98 -0.45 20.33
N TRP A 277 23.72 -1.46 19.87
CA TRP A 277 23.19 -2.57 19.09
C TRP A 277 23.53 -3.90 19.76
N LEU A 278 22.55 -4.81 19.80
CA LEU A 278 22.71 -6.15 20.34
C LEU A 278 22.80 -7.16 19.20
N GLN A 279 23.75 -8.09 19.30
CA GLN A 279 23.83 -9.30 18.50
C GLN A 279 24.10 -10.49 19.40
N ILE A 280 23.44 -11.61 19.14
CA ILE A 280 23.64 -12.84 19.88
C ILE A 280 24.11 -13.92 18.92
N GLU A 281 25.20 -14.58 19.26
CA GLU A 281 25.72 -15.75 18.56
C GLU A 281 25.35 -17.01 19.35
N ALA A 282 24.85 -18.04 18.66
CA ALA A 282 24.68 -19.36 19.25
C ALA A 282 25.48 -20.39 18.44
N THR A 283 26.17 -21.27 19.15
CA THR A 283 26.87 -22.41 18.57
C THR A 283 26.32 -23.71 19.11
N ASP A 284 26.05 -24.65 18.22
CA ASP A 284 25.56 -25.99 18.54
C ASP A 284 26.66 -27.05 18.46
N SER A 285 26.42 -28.23 19.03
CA SER A 285 27.41 -29.31 19.20
C SER A 285 28.01 -29.84 17.90
N ILE A 286 27.37 -29.57 16.76
CA ILE A 286 27.85 -29.90 15.41
C ILE A 286 28.84 -28.83 14.88
N GLY A 287 29.07 -27.76 15.63
CA GLY A 287 29.96 -26.66 15.25
C GLY A 287 29.33 -25.64 14.29
N ARG A 288 28.00 -25.66 14.13
CA ARG A 288 27.29 -24.61 13.39
C ARG A 288 27.23 -23.37 14.29
N SER A 289 27.52 -22.20 13.74
CA SER A 289 27.28 -20.93 14.42
C SER A 289 26.23 -20.14 13.68
N THR A 290 25.33 -19.48 14.41
CA THR A 290 24.34 -18.57 13.84
C THR A 290 24.32 -17.28 14.64
N LEU A 291 24.34 -16.17 13.92
CA LEU A 291 24.18 -14.83 14.47
C LEU A 291 22.73 -14.41 14.36
N SER A 292 22.21 -13.79 15.41
CA SER A 292 20.93 -13.10 15.38
C SER A 292 21.00 -11.88 14.45
N GLU A 293 19.83 -11.38 14.05
CA GLU A 293 19.77 -10.06 13.43
C GLU A 293 20.33 -9.01 14.40
N LEU A 294 21.16 -8.12 13.87
CA LEU A 294 21.70 -6.99 14.61
C LEU A 294 20.57 -5.99 14.85
N ARG A 295 20.26 -5.69 16.11
CA ARG A 295 19.14 -4.82 16.47
C ARG A 295 19.53 -3.70 17.42
N PRO A 296 19.02 -2.47 17.23
CA PRO A 296 19.26 -1.39 18.17
C PRO A 296 18.41 -1.63 19.42
N PHE A 297 18.89 -1.18 20.57
CA PHE A 297 18.10 -1.16 21.80
C PHE A 297 18.27 0.16 22.53
N SER A 298 17.24 0.52 23.28
CA SER A 298 17.26 1.70 24.15
C SER A 298 16.82 1.29 25.54
N VAL A 299 17.74 1.42 26.51
CA VAL A 299 17.43 1.20 27.93
C VAL A 299 16.41 2.25 28.42
N ASN A 300 16.45 3.45 27.84
CA ASN A 300 15.50 4.53 28.12
C ASN A 300 14.11 4.32 27.52
N GLY A 301 13.93 3.29 26.68
CA GLY A 301 12.64 3.03 26.04
C GLY A 301 12.28 3.99 24.94
N LEU A 302 13.26 4.75 24.44
CA LEU A 302 13.03 5.67 23.34
C LEU A 302 12.88 4.85 22.04
N PRO A 303 11.83 5.12 21.23
CA PRO A 303 11.65 4.40 19.98
C PRO A 303 12.61 4.90 18.91
N ALA A 304 13.35 3.99 18.29
CA ALA A 304 14.20 4.24 17.12
C ALA A 304 13.34 4.36 15.85
N LYS A 305 13.77 5.11 14.84
CA LYS A 305 12.92 5.37 13.67
C LYS A 305 12.90 4.14 12.74
N LEU A 306 11.71 3.67 12.39
CA LEU A 306 11.55 2.57 11.44
C LEU A 306 11.06 3.09 10.10
N SER A 307 11.97 3.08 9.11
CA SER A 307 11.67 3.52 7.75
C SER A 307 11.12 2.37 6.88
N TRP A 308 10.13 2.70 6.06
CA TRP A 308 9.59 1.79 5.05
C TRP A 308 10.25 2.00 3.70
N ARG A 309 10.40 0.91 2.95
CA ARG A 309 10.62 1.00 1.50
C ARG A 309 9.35 1.46 0.82
N TRP A 310 9.45 2.01 -0.40
CA TRP A 310 8.29 2.47 -1.17
C TRP A 310 7.17 1.42 -1.27
N LYS A 311 7.50 0.15 -1.49
CA LYS A 311 6.51 -0.94 -1.56
C LYS A 311 5.81 -1.21 -0.22
N GLU A 312 6.55 -1.12 0.88
CA GLU A 312 6.05 -1.31 2.25
C GLU A 312 5.14 -0.14 2.65
N PHE A 313 5.55 1.08 2.33
CA PHE A 313 4.75 2.30 2.51
C PHE A 313 3.42 2.24 1.75
N VAL A 314 3.43 1.84 0.48
CA VAL A 314 2.21 1.76 -0.36
C VAL A 314 1.20 0.77 0.23
N VAL A 315 1.64 -0.33 0.85
CA VAL A 315 0.71 -1.34 1.38
C VAL A 315 0.36 -1.15 2.85
N MET A 316 1.24 -0.61 3.70
CA MET A 316 0.97 -0.41 5.14
C MET A 316 0.55 1.03 5.45
N GLY A 317 1.19 2.01 4.80
CA GLY A 317 1.05 3.42 5.12
C GLY A 317 -0.17 4.11 4.49
N CYS A 318 -0.76 3.54 3.45
CA CYS A 318 -1.93 4.08 2.78
C CYS A 318 -3.21 3.37 3.24
N GLN A 319 -4.15 4.11 3.83
CA GLN A 319 -5.51 3.61 4.11
C GLN A 319 -6.34 3.61 2.81
N TRP A 320 -6.27 2.52 2.05
CA TRP A 320 -6.82 2.47 0.69
C TRP A 320 -8.34 2.63 0.61
N SER A 321 -9.07 2.16 1.62
CA SER A 321 -10.54 2.29 1.70
C SER A 321 -10.98 3.76 1.71
N ALA A 322 -10.33 4.57 2.54
CA ALA A 322 -10.61 5.99 2.63
C ALA A 322 -9.99 6.81 1.48
N LEU A 323 -8.87 6.35 0.89
CA LEU A 323 -8.20 7.01 -0.23
C LEU A 323 -8.88 6.79 -1.59
N TYR A 324 -9.69 5.73 -1.74
CA TYR A 324 -10.26 5.36 -3.04
C TYR A 324 -11.08 6.49 -3.69
N TYR A 325 -12.06 7.08 -2.98
CA TYR A 325 -12.87 8.17 -3.53
C TYR A 325 -12.06 9.44 -3.82
N PRO A 326 -11.21 9.94 -2.91
CA PRO A 326 -10.30 11.05 -3.22
C PRO A 326 -9.48 10.80 -4.49
N ILE A 327 -8.89 9.61 -4.65
CA ILE A 327 -8.11 9.28 -5.85
C ILE A 327 -9.00 9.25 -7.10
N PHE A 328 -10.15 8.60 -7.02
CA PHE A 328 -11.10 8.50 -8.13
C PHE A 328 -11.53 9.89 -8.63
N TRP A 329 -12.02 10.75 -7.74
CA TRP A 329 -12.45 12.10 -8.09
C TRP A 329 -11.30 13.00 -8.56
N SER A 330 -10.10 12.86 -7.98
CA SER A 330 -8.92 13.59 -8.45
C SER A 330 -8.54 13.19 -9.88
N LEU A 331 -8.54 11.89 -10.19
CA LEU A 331 -8.30 11.40 -11.55
C LEU A 331 -9.37 11.94 -12.50
N TYR A 332 -10.64 11.91 -12.09
CA TYR A 332 -11.76 12.41 -12.86
C TYR A 332 -11.66 13.90 -13.17
N PHE A 333 -11.27 14.68 -12.17
CA PHE A 333 -11.00 16.10 -12.32
C PHE A 333 -9.88 16.35 -13.32
N VAL A 334 -8.78 15.59 -13.27
CA VAL A 334 -7.70 15.66 -14.26
C VAL A 334 -8.20 15.32 -15.67
N PHE A 335 -9.03 14.29 -15.84
CA PHE A 335 -9.63 13.97 -17.14
C PHE A 335 -10.50 15.09 -17.68
N PHE A 336 -11.39 15.64 -16.86
CA PHE A 336 -12.22 16.76 -17.27
C PHE A 336 -11.39 18.01 -17.57
N LEU A 337 -10.32 18.29 -16.82
CA LEU A 337 -9.39 19.36 -17.15
C LEU A 337 -8.75 19.15 -18.53
N ILE A 338 -8.24 17.95 -18.80
CA ILE A 338 -7.62 17.61 -20.10
C ILE A 338 -8.63 17.78 -21.25
N VAL A 339 -9.88 17.36 -21.06
CA VAL A 339 -10.88 17.31 -22.14
C VAL A 339 -11.66 18.63 -22.31
N LEU A 340 -11.96 19.35 -21.22
CA LEU A 340 -12.85 20.52 -21.21
C LEU A 340 -12.13 21.88 -21.10
N ALA A 341 -11.01 21.97 -20.36
CA ALA A 341 -10.30 23.24 -20.19
C ALA A 341 -9.95 23.93 -21.52
N PRO A 342 -9.61 23.21 -22.60
CA PRO A 342 -9.36 23.82 -23.89
C PRO A 342 -10.57 24.53 -24.51
N LYS A 343 -11.77 23.97 -24.35
CA LYS A 343 -13.00 24.56 -24.90
C LYS A 343 -13.31 25.88 -24.23
N VAL A 344 -13.13 25.94 -22.91
CA VAL A 344 -13.30 27.17 -22.12
C VAL A 344 -12.27 28.21 -22.57
N LEU A 345 -10.98 27.84 -22.63
CA LEU A 345 -9.90 28.74 -23.07
C LEU A 345 -10.09 29.26 -24.50
N LEU A 346 -10.57 28.42 -25.42
CA LEU A 346 -10.86 28.80 -26.81
C LEU A 346 -12.12 29.65 -26.94
N SER A 347 -13.16 29.40 -26.13
CA SER A 347 -14.38 30.20 -26.15
C SER A 347 -14.13 31.64 -25.69
N PHE A 348 -13.16 31.87 -24.81
CA PHE A 348 -12.75 33.21 -24.36
C PHE A 348 -11.69 33.86 -25.27
N SER A 349 -11.10 33.12 -26.22
CA SER A 349 -10.06 33.64 -27.11
C SER A 349 -10.55 33.74 -28.55
N VAL A 350 -10.81 34.97 -29.01
CA VAL A 350 -11.15 35.27 -30.42
C VAL A 350 -10.02 34.85 -31.40
N LYS A 351 -8.82 34.57 -30.90
CA LYS A 351 -7.66 34.15 -31.70
C LYS A 351 -7.61 32.64 -31.85
N ARG A 352 -7.81 32.14 -33.07
CA ARG A 352 -7.50 30.74 -33.44
C ARG A 352 -5.99 30.50 -33.29
N TYR A 353 -5.58 29.74 -32.27
CA TYR A 353 -4.19 29.32 -32.09
C TYR A 353 -3.81 28.30 -33.16
N THR A 354 -3.27 28.79 -34.28
CA THR A 354 -2.71 27.97 -35.37
C THR A 354 -1.24 27.62 -35.08
N PHE A 355 -0.72 26.55 -35.69
CA PHE A 355 0.69 26.14 -35.55
C PHE A 355 1.66 27.29 -35.85
N LYS A 356 1.28 28.21 -36.76
CA LYS A 356 2.04 29.42 -37.11
C LYS A 356 2.29 30.34 -35.90
N HIS A 357 1.35 30.40 -34.95
CA HIS A 357 1.49 31.16 -33.70
C HIS A 357 2.33 30.42 -32.64
N TYR A 358 2.31 29.08 -32.63
CA TYR A 358 3.23 28.29 -31.80
C TYR A 358 4.67 28.42 -32.30
N SER A 359 4.88 28.33 -33.62
CA SER A 359 6.20 28.43 -34.23
C SER A 359 6.85 29.80 -34.07
N SER A 360 6.06 30.87 -33.84
CA SER A 360 6.56 32.23 -33.57
C SER A 360 6.83 32.52 -32.09
N ARG A 361 6.13 31.85 -31.16
CA ARG A 361 6.35 31.96 -29.71
C ARG A 361 6.46 30.56 -29.09
N LYS A 362 7.67 30.00 -29.14
CA LYS A 362 7.97 28.70 -28.51
C LYS A 362 7.73 28.78 -27.00
N GLY A 363 6.79 27.99 -26.50
CA GLY A 363 6.51 27.88 -25.07
C GLY A 363 5.57 26.71 -24.78
N ILE A 364 5.72 26.08 -23.60
CA ILE A 364 4.94 24.90 -23.19
C ILE A 364 3.43 25.20 -23.17
N LYS A 365 3.04 26.39 -22.69
CA LYS A 365 1.64 26.86 -22.69
C LYS A 365 1.06 26.93 -24.12
N ASN A 366 1.85 27.43 -25.08
CA ASN A 366 1.42 27.56 -26.48
C ASN A 366 1.38 26.20 -27.19
N PHE A 367 2.31 25.29 -26.86
CA PHE A 367 2.29 23.91 -27.35
C PHE A 367 1.01 23.19 -26.89
N LEU A 368 0.74 23.22 -25.58
CA LEU A 368 -0.45 22.62 -25.00
C LEU A 368 -1.71 23.23 -25.63
N ALA A 369 -1.86 24.56 -25.63
CA ALA A 369 -3.02 25.23 -26.21
C ALA A 369 -3.27 24.85 -27.68
N TRP A 370 -2.23 24.73 -28.49
CA TRP A 370 -2.35 24.29 -29.88
C TRP A 370 -2.74 22.81 -30.01
N THR A 371 -2.08 21.89 -29.29
CA THR A 371 -2.42 20.45 -29.31
C THR A 371 -3.88 20.20 -28.91
N PHE A 372 -4.37 20.95 -27.92
CA PHE A 372 -5.75 20.86 -27.48
C PHE A 372 -6.75 21.47 -28.48
N THR A 373 -6.36 22.52 -29.20
CA THR A 373 -7.18 23.09 -30.29
C THR A 373 -7.38 22.06 -31.41
N GLU A 374 -6.33 21.29 -31.72
CA GLU A 374 -6.41 20.24 -32.74
C GLU A 374 -7.27 19.05 -32.32
N LEU A 375 -7.31 18.70 -31.02
CA LEU A 375 -8.24 17.68 -30.52
C LEU A 375 -9.70 18.07 -30.82
N TYR A 376 -10.06 19.34 -30.63
CA TYR A 376 -11.39 19.85 -30.93
C TYR A 376 -11.73 19.82 -32.43
N ASN A 377 -10.72 19.89 -33.30
CA ASN A 377 -10.88 19.69 -34.74
C ASN A 377 -11.23 18.24 -35.14
N VAL A 378 -11.37 17.33 -34.16
CA VAL A 378 -11.93 15.98 -34.31
C VAL A 378 -13.16 15.83 -33.38
N PRO A 379 -14.27 16.53 -33.66
CA PRO A 379 -15.38 16.72 -32.72
C PRO A 379 -16.06 15.40 -32.30
N PHE A 380 -16.13 14.42 -33.21
CA PHE A 380 -16.68 13.10 -32.90
C PHE A 380 -15.85 12.35 -31.86
N ALA A 381 -14.51 12.34 -32.03
CA ALA A 381 -13.64 11.62 -31.10
C ALA A 381 -13.66 12.25 -29.71
N TRP A 382 -13.62 13.58 -29.66
CA TRP A 382 -13.77 14.34 -28.42
C TRP A 382 -15.13 14.09 -27.75
N GLY A 383 -16.23 14.18 -28.50
CA GLY A 383 -17.58 13.93 -27.98
C GLY A 383 -17.74 12.53 -27.42
N CYS A 384 -17.22 11.51 -28.11
CA CYS A 384 -17.21 10.13 -27.62
C CYS A 384 -16.40 9.96 -26.32
N LEU A 385 -15.24 10.63 -26.17
CA LEU A 385 -14.49 10.60 -24.90
C LEU A 385 -15.31 11.18 -23.74
N VAL A 386 -15.93 12.34 -23.95
CA VAL A 386 -16.78 12.98 -22.94
C VAL A 386 -17.96 12.09 -22.57
N CYS A 387 -18.69 11.57 -23.57
CA CYS A 387 -19.81 10.67 -23.33
C CYS A 387 -19.39 9.38 -22.62
N TYR A 388 -18.23 8.82 -22.97
CA TYR A 388 -17.71 7.62 -22.31
C TYR A 388 -17.34 7.88 -20.84
N LEU A 389 -16.76 9.04 -20.53
CA LEU A 389 -16.59 9.46 -19.14
C LEU A 389 -17.97 9.50 -18.44
N PHE A 390 -18.95 10.25 -18.94
CA PHE A 390 -20.27 10.27 -18.30
C PHE A 390 -20.89 8.88 -18.12
N TYR A 391 -20.73 7.99 -19.10
CA TYR A 391 -21.15 6.59 -19.00
C TYR A 391 -20.53 5.88 -17.79
N LEU A 392 -19.22 6.03 -17.52
CA LEU A 392 -18.55 5.36 -16.40
C LEU A 392 -19.03 5.83 -15.01
N ILE A 393 -19.66 7.01 -14.91
CA ILE A 393 -20.28 7.50 -13.67
C ILE A 393 -21.74 7.06 -13.57
N LEU A 394 -22.48 7.16 -14.67
CA LEU A 394 -23.94 7.05 -14.68
C LEU A 394 -24.45 5.63 -14.90
N ALA A 395 -23.67 4.80 -15.57
CA ALA A 395 -24.12 3.49 -16.04
C ALA A 395 -23.26 2.34 -15.48
N PRO A 396 -23.82 1.13 -15.42
CA PRO A 396 -23.06 -0.07 -15.10
C PRO A 396 -21.92 -0.30 -16.09
N TRP A 397 -20.75 -0.67 -15.58
CA TRP A 397 -19.58 -0.98 -16.40
C TRP A 397 -19.72 -2.34 -17.07
N PHE A 398 -20.14 -3.35 -16.30
CA PHE A 398 -20.37 -4.71 -16.77
C PHE A 398 -21.27 -5.51 -15.81
N PHE A 399 -21.87 -6.58 -16.34
CA PHE A 399 -22.72 -7.53 -15.61
C PHE A 399 -22.01 -8.88 -15.46
N GLY A 400 -22.03 -9.47 -14.27
CA GLY A 400 -21.35 -10.74 -14.03
C GLY A 400 -21.79 -11.44 -12.76
N ARG A 401 -21.27 -12.65 -12.55
CA ARG A 401 -21.48 -13.42 -11.32
C ARG A 401 -20.57 -12.89 -10.23
N VAL A 402 -21.16 -12.40 -9.15
CA VAL A 402 -20.43 -11.68 -8.09
C VAL A 402 -19.81 -12.62 -7.07
N PHE A 403 -20.53 -13.67 -6.69
CA PHE A 403 -20.15 -14.62 -5.64
C PHE A 403 -19.60 -15.92 -6.21
N THR A 404 -18.83 -16.66 -5.40
CA THR A 404 -18.32 -17.98 -5.78
C THR A 404 -19.42 -19.02 -5.83
N ASP A 405 -20.36 -18.96 -4.89
CA ASP A 405 -21.29 -20.06 -4.59
C ASP A 405 -22.68 -19.84 -5.19
N ASP A 406 -23.07 -18.57 -5.40
CA ASP A 406 -24.41 -18.22 -5.89
C ASP A 406 -24.45 -17.89 -7.40
N THR A 407 -25.55 -18.26 -8.06
CA THR A 407 -25.86 -17.88 -9.45
C THR A 407 -26.39 -16.45 -9.58
N ILE A 408 -26.18 -15.60 -8.57
CA ILE A 408 -26.72 -14.24 -8.53
C ILE A 408 -25.91 -13.35 -9.47
N TRP A 409 -26.64 -12.73 -10.40
CA TRP A 409 -26.09 -11.72 -11.30
C TRP A 409 -26.12 -10.36 -10.63
N GLY A 410 -24.99 -9.64 -10.72
CA GLY A 410 -24.88 -8.27 -10.28
C GLY A 410 -24.26 -7.41 -11.38
N TYR A 411 -24.33 -6.10 -11.19
CA TYR A 411 -23.67 -5.15 -12.07
C TYR A 411 -22.67 -4.30 -11.31
N MET A 412 -21.54 -4.01 -11.93
CA MET A 412 -20.47 -3.24 -11.30
C MET A 412 -20.59 -1.75 -11.64
N THR A 413 -20.43 -0.91 -10.64
CA THR A 413 -20.28 0.54 -10.77
C THR A 413 -18.96 0.99 -10.13
N TYR A 414 -18.62 2.28 -10.25
CA TYR A 414 -17.47 2.82 -9.52
C TYR A 414 -17.67 2.80 -7.99
N ARG A 415 -18.90 2.68 -7.49
CA ARG A 415 -19.20 2.63 -6.05
C ARG A 415 -19.09 1.21 -5.46
N GLY A 416 -19.20 0.19 -6.30
CA GLY A 416 -19.31 -1.20 -5.84
C GLY A 416 -20.14 -2.04 -6.80
N TRP A 417 -20.29 -3.31 -6.44
CA TRP A 417 -21.25 -4.24 -7.00
C TRP A 417 -22.64 -3.96 -6.46
N VAL A 418 -23.62 -3.94 -7.35
CA VAL A 418 -25.02 -3.79 -6.99
C VAL A 418 -25.74 -5.07 -7.38
N LEU A 419 -26.40 -5.66 -6.39
CA LEU A 419 -27.32 -6.77 -6.57
C LEU A 419 -28.74 -6.22 -6.84
N GLY A 420 -29.68 -7.07 -7.21
CA GLY A 420 -31.10 -6.67 -7.33
C GLY A 420 -31.59 -5.90 -6.08
N PRO A 421 -32.63 -5.07 -6.20
CA PRO A 421 -33.09 -4.24 -5.08
C PRO A 421 -33.38 -5.10 -3.85
N ASN A 422 -32.84 -4.71 -2.69
CA ASN A 422 -33.12 -5.38 -1.43
C ASN A 422 -34.59 -5.21 -1.04
N GLU A 423 -35.08 -5.99 -0.06
CA GLU A 423 -36.47 -5.95 0.42
C GLU A 423 -36.93 -4.54 0.87
N LEU A 424 -35.99 -3.64 1.19
CA LEU A 424 -36.25 -2.25 1.59
C LEU A 424 -36.13 -1.22 0.45
N GLY A 425 -35.91 -1.65 -0.80
CA GLY A 425 -35.72 -0.78 -1.96
C GLY A 425 -34.43 0.04 -1.98
N LYS A 426 -33.52 -0.17 -1.02
CA LYS A 426 -32.18 0.45 -0.99
C LYS A 426 -31.19 -0.39 -1.82
N LEU A 427 -30.32 0.31 -2.55
CA LEU A 427 -29.23 -0.29 -3.32
C LEU A 427 -28.02 -0.44 -2.39
N ASP A 428 -27.70 -1.68 -2.03
CA ASP A 428 -26.50 -1.97 -1.27
C ASP A 428 -25.31 -2.14 -2.22
N PHE A 429 -24.24 -1.41 -1.95
CA PHE A 429 -23.01 -1.47 -2.71
C PHE A 429 -22.03 -2.42 -2.03
N LEU A 430 -21.83 -3.60 -2.61
CA LEU A 430 -20.89 -4.61 -2.13
C LEU A 430 -19.52 -4.43 -2.77
N GLY A 431 -18.47 -4.88 -2.08
CA GLY A 431 -17.10 -4.81 -2.61
C GLY A 431 -16.58 -3.39 -2.76
N PHE A 432 -17.11 -2.45 -1.96
CA PHE A 432 -16.42 -1.19 -1.70
C PHE A 432 -15.41 -1.43 -0.58
N PRO A 433 -14.10 -1.15 -0.75
CA PRO A 433 -13.45 -0.45 -1.87
C PRO A 433 -12.82 -1.38 -2.94
N ASP A 434 -13.03 -2.70 -2.91
CA ASP A 434 -12.38 -3.67 -3.80
C ASP A 434 -12.45 -3.33 -5.30
N VAL A 435 -13.56 -2.72 -5.75
CA VAL A 435 -13.73 -2.27 -7.14
C VAL A 435 -12.62 -1.33 -7.61
N MET A 436 -11.88 -0.70 -6.70
CA MET A 436 -10.70 0.10 -6.99
C MET A 436 -9.68 -0.63 -7.89
N VAL A 437 -9.52 -1.95 -7.72
CA VAL A 437 -8.58 -2.79 -8.50
C VAL A 437 -8.97 -2.86 -9.97
N VAL A 438 -10.23 -2.61 -10.30
CA VAL A 438 -10.72 -2.54 -11.68
C VAL A 438 -10.77 -1.08 -12.14
N VAL A 439 -11.34 -0.20 -11.31
CA VAL A 439 -11.63 1.19 -11.65
C VAL A 439 -10.35 2.00 -11.87
N ILE A 440 -9.42 2.03 -10.91
CA ILE A 440 -8.21 2.86 -11.02
C ILE A 440 -7.33 2.40 -12.19
N PRO A 441 -7.02 1.10 -12.38
CA PRO A 441 -6.22 0.67 -13.50
C PRO A 441 -6.87 0.96 -14.87
N HIS A 442 -8.20 0.89 -14.98
CA HIS A 442 -8.87 1.28 -16.23
C HIS A 442 -8.70 2.77 -16.53
N LEU A 443 -8.94 3.62 -15.54
CA LEU A 443 -8.74 5.07 -15.68
C LEU A 443 -7.29 5.39 -16.07
N VAL A 444 -6.31 4.85 -15.33
CA VAL A 444 -4.89 5.22 -15.48
C VAL A 444 -4.18 4.52 -16.65
N LEU A 445 -4.48 3.26 -16.93
CA LEU A 445 -3.76 2.47 -17.94
C LEU A 445 -4.47 2.40 -19.30
N VAL A 446 -5.77 2.73 -19.36
CA VAL A 446 -6.54 2.71 -20.61
C VAL A 446 -6.97 4.11 -21.00
N ILE A 447 -7.75 4.80 -20.16
CA ILE A 447 -8.37 6.08 -20.54
C ILE A 447 -7.33 7.19 -20.69
N LEU A 448 -6.40 7.32 -19.73
CA LEU A 448 -5.36 8.35 -19.79
C LEU A 448 -4.44 8.18 -21.02
N PRO A 449 -3.83 7.01 -21.25
CA PRO A 449 -3.03 6.78 -22.45
C PRO A 449 -3.82 6.93 -23.74
N ALA A 450 -5.08 6.48 -23.79
CA ALA A 450 -5.92 6.63 -24.97
C ALA A 450 -6.21 8.11 -25.27
N SER A 451 -6.54 8.91 -24.25
CA SER A 451 -6.78 10.34 -24.40
C SER A 451 -5.53 11.07 -24.89
N LEU A 452 -4.36 10.75 -24.32
CA LEU A 452 -3.06 11.30 -24.75
C LEU A 452 -2.72 10.90 -26.20
N ALA A 453 -2.96 9.64 -26.58
CA ALA A 453 -2.71 9.15 -27.94
C ALA A 453 -3.63 9.84 -28.97
N ILE A 454 -4.92 10.00 -28.65
CA ILE A 454 -5.88 10.70 -29.51
C ILE A 454 -5.44 12.17 -29.71
N MET A 455 -5.02 12.83 -28.64
CA MET A 455 -4.46 14.19 -28.72
C MET A 455 -3.21 14.25 -29.60
N ALA A 456 -2.31 13.28 -29.48
CA ALA A 456 -1.10 13.22 -30.29
C ALA A 456 -1.41 12.99 -31.78
N PHE A 457 -2.39 12.13 -32.11
CA PHE A 457 -2.85 11.95 -33.49
C PHE A 457 -3.53 13.20 -34.05
N ALA A 458 -4.32 13.90 -33.24
CA ALA A 458 -4.92 15.17 -33.63
C ALA A 458 -3.84 16.24 -33.92
N ALA A 459 -2.81 16.34 -33.06
CA ALA A 459 -1.68 17.24 -33.28
C ALA A 459 -0.86 16.87 -34.53
N GLU A 460 -0.62 15.58 -34.80
CA GLU A 460 0.04 15.10 -36.05
C GLU A 460 -0.74 15.56 -37.30
N ARG A 461 -2.08 15.49 -37.23
CA ARG A 461 -2.97 15.96 -38.29
C ARG A 461 -2.89 17.48 -38.48
N GLY A 462 -2.89 18.27 -37.41
CA GLY A 462 -2.70 19.72 -37.45
C GLY A 462 -1.40 20.10 -38.16
N LEU A 463 -0.29 19.47 -37.77
CA LEU A 463 1.03 19.67 -38.42
C LEU A 463 1.00 19.35 -39.91
N ARG A 464 0.34 18.25 -40.29
CA ARG A 464 0.20 17.84 -41.69
C ARG A 464 -0.56 18.87 -42.50
N ARG A 465 -1.67 19.38 -41.96
CA ARG A 465 -2.51 20.36 -42.64
C ARG A 465 -1.76 21.66 -42.87
N ASP A 466 -1.07 22.17 -41.84
CA ASP A 466 -0.33 23.44 -41.95
C ASP A 466 0.89 23.32 -42.88
N TYR A 467 1.52 22.14 -42.94
CA TYR A 467 2.57 21.86 -43.93
C TYR A 467 2.02 21.76 -45.37
N LEU A 468 0.87 21.14 -45.59
CA LEU A 468 0.24 21.10 -46.92
C LEU A 468 -0.15 22.51 -47.38
N LEU A 469 -0.70 23.33 -46.48
CA LEU A 469 -1.04 24.73 -46.77
C LEU A 469 0.19 25.59 -47.06
N SER A 470 1.34 25.32 -46.43
CA SER A 470 2.58 26.06 -46.73
C SER A 470 3.19 25.67 -48.08
N ILE A 471 2.95 24.44 -48.55
CA ILE A 471 3.33 24.00 -49.91
C ILE A 471 2.40 24.61 -50.95
N THR A 472 1.07 24.56 -50.75
CA THR A 472 0.10 25.05 -51.75
C THR A 472 0.01 26.57 -51.79
N GLY A 473 0.32 27.26 -50.69
CA GLY A 473 0.39 28.73 -50.63
C GLY A 473 1.66 29.34 -51.22
N LYS A 474 2.67 28.53 -51.57
CA LYS A 474 3.92 28.99 -52.19
C LYS A 474 3.81 28.84 -53.72
N LYS A 475 3.09 29.75 -54.38
CA LYS A 475 3.14 29.91 -55.84
C LYS A 475 4.16 31.00 -56.23
N GLU A 476 5.11 30.57 -57.05
CA GLU A 476 5.74 31.25 -58.20
C GLU A 476 6.97 32.20 -58.14
N ASP A 477 7.54 32.61 -57.00
CA ASP A 477 8.60 33.65 -57.08
C ASP A 477 10.05 33.33 -56.63
N ASP A 478 10.43 32.11 -56.24
CA ASP A 478 11.82 31.85 -55.80
C ASP A 478 12.47 30.61 -56.46
N ASN A 479 13.13 30.83 -57.60
CA ASN A 479 13.80 29.81 -58.41
C ASN A 479 15.28 29.52 -58.04
N GLN A 480 15.75 29.84 -56.82
CA GLN A 480 17.20 29.77 -56.50
C GLN A 480 17.63 28.96 -55.26
N SER A 481 16.81 28.06 -54.69
CA SER A 481 17.31 27.16 -53.59
C SER A 481 16.68 25.77 -53.47
N GLU A 482 16.44 25.09 -54.60
CA GLU A 482 15.68 23.82 -54.61
C GLU A 482 16.34 22.65 -53.83
N SER A 483 17.67 22.51 -53.84
CA SER A 483 18.36 21.35 -53.24
C SER A 483 18.27 21.31 -51.70
N HIS A 484 18.57 22.42 -51.01
CA HIS A 484 18.48 22.49 -49.55
C HIS A 484 17.03 22.44 -49.04
N ALA A 485 16.10 23.07 -49.77
CA ALA A 485 14.67 23.01 -49.47
C ALA A 485 14.13 21.58 -49.63
N MET A 486 14.53 20.85 -50.67
CA MET A 486 14.10 19.46 -50.91
C MET A 486 14.61 18.49 -49.85
N ASN A 487 15.87 18.62 -49.41
CA ASN A 487 16.45 17.75 -48.38
C ASN A 487 15.83 18.01 -46.98
N SER A 488 15.51 19.27 -46.67
CA SER A 488 14.73 19.66 -45.48
C SER A 488 13.30 19.08 -45.51
N ARG A 489 12.60 19.15 -46.64
CA ARG A 489 11.26 18.56 -46.85
C ARG A 489 11.27 17.04 -46.69
N LEU A 490 12.28 16.35 -47.23
CA LEU A 490 12.43 14.90 -47.12
C LEU A 490 12.68 14.46 -45.67
N LYS A 491 13.57 15.16 -44.94
CA LYS A 491 13.81 14.92 -43.51
C LYS A 491 12.55 15.12 -42.67
N PHE A 492 11.75 16.15 -42.95
CA PHE A 492 10.49 16.42 -42.25
C PHE A 492 9.43 15.33 -42.51
N LEU A 493 9.30 14.87 -43.77
CA LEU A 493 8.41 13.77 -44.14
C LEU A 493 8.82 12.44 -43.49
N LEU A 494 10.14 12.16 -43.42
CA LEU A 494 10.68 10.98 -42.76
C LEU A 494 10.40 11.02 -41.24
N LEU A 495 10.72 12.13 -40.57
CA LEU A 495 10.46 12.32 -39.14
C LEU A 495 8.97 12.12 -38.81
N LYS A 496 8.07 12.62 -39.66
CA LYS A 496 6.62 12.45 -39.52
C LYS A 496 6.15 11.02 -39.70
N ARG A 497 6.69 10.30 -40.70
CA ARG A 497 6.39 8.88 -40.91
C ARG A 497 6.84 8.03 -39.71
N TRP A 498 7.93 8.43 -39.06
CA TRP A 498 8.39 7.85 -37.79
C TRP A 498 7.45 8.18 -36.63
N ILE A 499 7.05 9.44 -36.44
CA ILE A 499 6.10 9.84 -35.38
C ILE A 499 4.82 9.02 -35.47
N ARG A 500 4.23 8.89 -36.67
CA ARG A 500 3.01 8.11 -36.85
C ARG A 500 3.21 6.62 -36.54
N LYS A 501 4.34 6.02 -36.95
CA LYS A 501 4.67 4.63 -36.60
C LYS A 501 4.77 4.44 -35.09
N VAL A 502 5.42 5.36 -34.39
CA VAL A 502 5.53 5.32 -32.92
C VAL A 502 4.14 5.42 -32.27
N LEU A 503 3.29 6.33 -32.73
CA LEU A 503 1.91 6.46 -32.23
C LEU A 503 1.10 5.18 -32.47
N LEU A 504 1.27 4.51 -33.61
CA LEU A 504 0.65 3.21 -33.92
C LEU A 504 1.10 2.10 -32.96
N VAL A 505 2.39 2.05 -32.64
CA VAL A 505 2.93 1.09 -31.65
C VAL A 505 2.34 1.35 -30.25
N ILE A 506 2.22 2.62 -29.86
CA ILE A 506 1.58 3.01 -28.59
C ILE A 506 0.11 2.59 -28.58
N THR A 507 -0.62 2.75 -29.69
CA THR A 507 -2.03 2.34 -29.81
C THR A 507 -2.18 0.84 -29.61
N LEU A 508 -1.33 0.04 -30.27
CA LEU A 508 -1.31 -1.41 -30.12
C LEU A 508 -1.00 -1.85 -28.67
N ALA A 509 -0.08 -1.16 -28.00
CA ALA A 509 0.23 -1.43 -26.59
C ALA A 509 -0.96 -1.17 -25.66
N ILE A 510 -1.71 -0.07 -25.90
CA ILE A 510 -2.92 0.27 -25.16
C ILE A 510 -4.01 -0.79 -25.41
N TRP A 511 -4.23 -1.19 -26.66
CA TRP A 511 -5.20 -2.25 -27.00
C TRP A 511 -4.84 -3.57 -26.32
N TRP A 512 -3.57 -3.97 -26.39
CA TRP A 512 -3.09 -5.19 -25.75
C TRP A 512 -3.37 -5.19 -24.24
N LYS A 513 -3.06 -4.09 -23.55
CA LYS A 513 -3.32 -3.95 -22.12
C LYS A 513 -4.82 -3.98 -21.81
N HIS A 514 -5.63 -3.27 -22.58
CA HIS A 514 -7.09 -3.22 -22.40
C HIS A 514 -7.75 -4.58 -22.59
N PHE A 515 -7.43 -5.29 -23.69
CA PHE A 515 -7.98 -6.63 -23.94
C PHE A 515 -7.48 -7.66 -22.94
N LYS A 516 -6.25 -7.55 -22.44
CA LYS A 516 -5.76 -8.41 -21.36
C LYS A 516 -6.56 -8.21 -20.08
N ASN A 517 -6.89 -6.97 -19.72
CA ASN A 517 -7.75 -6.66 -18.57
C ASN A 517 -9.17 -7.19 -18.79
N CYS A 518 -9.78 -6.96 -19.96
CA CYS A 518 -11.11 -7.48 -20.30
C CYS A 518 -11.16 -9.01 -20.21
N ARG A 519 -10.13 -9.71 -20.72
CA ARG A 519 -10.03 -11.18 -20.64
C ARG A 519 -9.93 -11.67 -19.20
N ALA A 520 -9.20 -10.96 -18.34
CA ALA A 520 -9.11 -11.29 -16.92
C ALA A 520 -10.47 -11.13 -16.23
N LEU A 521 -11.21 -10.05 -16.52
CA LEU A 521 -12.55 -9.82 -15.99
C LEU A 521 -13.55 -10.88 -16.46
N VAL A 522 -13.54 -11.22 -17.76
CA VAL A 522 -14.38 -12.28 -18.33
C VAL A 522 -14.19 -13.60 -17.58
N LYS A 523 -12.94 -13.98 -17.33
CA LYS A 523 -12.61 -15.21 -16.61
C LYS A 523 -13.03 -15.14 -15.14
N ALA A 524 -12.87 -13.98 -14.50
CA ALA A 524 -13.22 -13.76 -13.11
C ALA A 524 -14.72 -13.91 -12.85
N TYR A 525 -15.55 -13.24 -13.65
CA TYR A 525 -16.99 -13.09 -13.39
C TYR A 525 -17.87 -13.89 -14.36
N GLU A 526 -17.29 -14.83 -15.13
CA GLU A 526 -17.97 -15.69 -16.11
C GLU A 526 -18.87 -14.91 -17.09
N MET A 527 -18.31 -13.87 -17.69
CA MET A 527 -19.06 -12.94 -18.55
C MET A 527 -18.91 -13.26 -20.03
N ASN A 528 -19.95 -12.99 -20.82
CA ASN A 528 -19.83 -12.89 -22.26
C ASN A 528 -19.48 -11.45 -22.65
N PRO A 529 -18.31 -11.17 -23.27
CA PRO A 529 -17.88 -9.81 -23.58
C PRO A 529 -18.80 -9.06 -24.56
N PHE A 530 -19.52 -9.78 -25.42
CA PHE A 530 -20.40 -9.16 -26.41
C PHE A 530 -21.78 -8.80 -25.86
N ILE A 531 -22.23 -9.52 -24.82
CA ILE A 531 -23.57 -9.33 -24.24
C ILE A 531 -23.46 -8.51 -22.96
N HIS A 532 -22.51 -8.83 -22.09
CA HIS A 532 -22.51 -8.34 -20.71
C HIS A 532 -21.71 -7.05 -20.50
N PHE A 533 -20.84 -6.65 -21.45
CA PHE A 533 -20.10 -5.37 -21.35
C PHE A 533 -19.52 -4.84 -22.68
N PRO A 534 -20.31 -4.78 -23.77
CA PRO A 534 -19.80 -4.33 -25.06
C PRO A 534 -19.28 -2.88 -25.02
N ILE A 535 -19.91 -2.00 -24.23
CA ILE A 535 -19.51 -0.59 -24.11
C ILE A 535 -18.14 -0.47 -23.43
N TYR A 536 -17.92 -1.17 -22.32
CA TYR A 536 -16.64 -1.12 -21.61
C TYR A 536 -15.50 -1.74 -22.45
N SER A 537 -15.76 -2.83 -23.17
CA SER A 537 -14.73 -3.52 -23.95
C SER A 537 -14.38 -2.83 -25.28
N LEU A 538 -15.36 -2.33 -26.03
CA LEU A 538 -15.16 -1.91 -27.42
C LEU A 538 -14.99 -0.40 -27.61
N THR A 539 -15.49 0.44 -26.70
CA THR A 539 -15.54 1.90 -26.94
C THR A 539 -14.15 2.51 -27.16
N ILE A 540 -13.18 2.23 -26.29
CA ILE A 540 -11.82 2.80 -26.42
C ILE A 540 -11.10 2.27 -27.68
N PRO A 541 -11.06 0.95 -27.96
CA PRO A 541 -10.46 0.45 -29.19
C PRO A 541 -11.08 1.04 -30.46
N LEU A 542 -12.41 1.10 -30.55
CA LEU A 542 -13.12 1.64 -31.71
C LEU A 542 -12.83 3.13 -31.90
N LEU A 543 -12.81 3.89 -30.81
CA LEU A 543 -12.48 5.31 -30.83
C LEU A 543 -11.05 5.56 -31.30
N MET A 544 -10.09 4.75 -30.83
CA MET A 544 -8.70 4.83 -31.28
C MET A 544 -8.56 4.43 -32.76
N ALA A 545 -9.26 3.39 -33.22
CA ALA A 545 -9.28 3.01 -34.63
C ALA A 545 -9.84 4.14 -35.52
N TYR A 546 -10.95 4.74 -35.10
CA TYR A 546 -11.58 5.88 -35.78
C TYR A 546 -10.64 7.08 -35.90
N THR A 547 -9.95 7.43 -34.81
CA THR A 547 -9.00 8.56 -34.79
C THR A 547 -7.78 8.30 -35.66
N VAL A 548 -7.24 7.08 -35.67
CA VAL A 548 -6.18 6.67 -36.61
C VAL A 548 -6.64 6.79 -38.06
N TYR A 549 -7.86 6.35 -38.37
CA TYR A 549 -8.43 6.42 -39.72
C TYR A 549 -8.62 7.86 -40.19
N ILE A 550 -9.29 8.71 -39.40
CA ILE A 550 -9.55 10.11 -39.77
C ILE A 550 -8.27 10.91 -39.93
N THR A 551 -7.32 10.72 -39.03
CA THR A 551 -6.04 11.45 -39.08
C THR A 551 -5.12 10.92 -40.19
N GLY A 552 -5.44 9.78 -40.80
CA GLY A 552 -4.70 9.21 -41.93
C GLY A 552 -5.20 9.63 -43.29
N ARG A 553 -6.49 9.99 -43.39
CA ARG A 553 -7.17 10.32 -44.66
C ARG A 553 -6.84 11.73 -45.19
N THR A 554 -6.41 12.62 -44.30
CA THR A 554 -5.82 13.95 -44.60
C THR A 554 -4.31 13.85 -44.68
#